data_AF-A0A7C9P1P5-F1
#
_entry.id   AF-A0A7C9P1P5-F1
#
_cell.length_a   1.000
_cell.length_b   1.000
_cell.length_c   1.000
_cell.angle_alpha   90.00
_cell.angle_beta   90.00
_cell.angle_gamma   90.00
#
_symmetry.space_group_name_H-M   'P 1'
#
loop_
_entity.id
_entity.type
_entity.pdbx_description
1 polymer ?
#
loop_
_entity_poly.entity_id
_entity_poly.type
_entity_poly.pdbx_seq_one_letter_code
_entity_poly.pdbx_strand_id
1 'polypeptide(L)'
;MSKQEGHSAWIRWRNRFRLYLSISLAILALINAAIKFWGEWELFLTAILGHIFFGQLIVAFLYDKNMNVGGGGADLSDGSVARGMAITFAVIGYGVMFLFNGYPWR
;
A
#
# COMPACT_ATOMS: atom_id res chain seq x y z
N MET A 1 4.26 28.92 14.63
CA MET A 1 2.81 28.74 14.38
C MET A 1 2.46 27.92 13.12
N SER A 2 3.40 27.56 12.21
CA SER A 2 3.07 26.88 10.95
C SER A 2 2.92 25.35 10.99
N LYS A 3 3.50 24.63 11.98
CA LYS A 3 3.49 23.15 12.01
C LYS A 3 2.14 22.54 12.41
N GLN A 4 1.36 23.19 13.27
CA GLN A 4 0.05 22.65 13.74
C GLN A 4 -1.03 22.74 12.65
N GLU A 5 -1.03 23.81 11.85
CA GLU A 5 -1.99 23.99 10.76
C GLU A 5 -1.80 22.94 9.67
N GLY A 6 -0.54 22.67 9.27
CA GLY A 6 -0.21 21.66 8.26
C GLY A 6 -0.61 20.24 8.67
N HIS A 7 -0.44 19.87 9.94
CA HIS A 7 -0.88 18.58 10.46
C HIS A 7 -2.41 18.42 10.37
N SER A 8 -3.15 19.48 10.71
CA SER A 8 -4.61 19.47 10.62
C SER A 8 -5.12 19.41 9.17
N ALA A 9 -4.44 20.09 8.23
CA ALA A 9 -4.79 20.08 6.82
C ALA A 9 -4.54 18.70 6.19
N TRP A 10 -3.42 18.05 6.52
CA TRP A 10 -3.11 16.70 6.09
C TRP A 10 -4.17 15.69 6.53
N ILE A 11 -4.55 15.68 7.81
CA ILE A 11 -5.55 14.74 8.33
C ILE A 11 -6.89 14.91 7.61
N ARG A 12 -7.33 16.16 7.40
CA ARG A 12 -8.56 16.45 6.66
C ARG A 12 -8.50 15.94 5.21
N TRP A 13 -7.41 16.23 4.51
CA TRP A 13 -7.20 15.77 3.14
C TRP A 13 -7.19 14.23 3.07
N ARG A 14 -6.39 13.58 3.92
CA ARG A 14 -6.28 12.12 3.99
C ARG A 14 -7.65 11.50 4.26
N ASN A 15 -8.40 11.99 5.25
CA ASN A 15 -9.71 11.45 5.59
C ASN A 15 -10.74 11.63 4.46
N ARG A 16 -10.62 12.70 3.67
CA ARG A 16 -11.48 12.95 2.50
C ARG A 16 -11.15 12.01 1.34
N PHE A 17 -9.87 11.73 1.10
CA PHE A 17 -9.42 10.98 -0.08
C PHE A 17 -9.04 9.52 0.18
N ARG A 18 -8.97 9.05 1.43
CA ARG A 18 -8.54 7.68 1.78
C ARG A 18 -9.28 6.58 1.02
N LEU A 19 -10.58 6.72 0.82
CA LEU A 19 -11.39 5.75 0.08
C LEU A 19 -10.99 5.73 -1.40
N TYR A 20 -10.90 6.92 -2.02
CA TYR A 20 -10.49 7.05 -3.41
C TYR A 20 -9.09 6.50 -3.63
N LEU A 21 -8.12 6.81 -2.76
CA LEU A 21 -6.76 6.26 -2.83
C LEU A 21 -6.77 4.74 -2.74
N SER A 22 -7.52 4.17 -1.80
CA SER A 22 -7.59 2.71 -1.61
C SER A 22 -8.17 2.00 -2.84
N ILE A 23 -9.26 2.55 -3.41
CA ILE A 23 -9.89 2.01 -4.61
C ILE A 23 -8.97 2.17 -5.82
N SER A 24 -8.33 3.34 -5.99
CA SER A 24 -7.41 3.59 -7.09
C SER A 24 -6.22 2.64 -7.06
N LEU A 25 -5.64 2.38 -5.89
CA LEU A 25 -4.58 1.37 -5.73
C LEU A 25 -5.08 0.00 -6.22
N ALA A 26 -6.22 -0.48 -5.70
CA ALA A 26 -6.78 -1.77 -6.10
C ALA A 26 -7.05 -1.88 -7.61
N ILE A 27 -7.68 -0.87 -8.21
CA ILE A 27 -7.97 -0.84 -9.65
C ILE A 27 -6.67 -0.83 -10.47
N LEU A 28 -5.69 0.01 -10.12
CA LEU A 28 -4.43 0.08 -10.85
C LEU A 28 -3.64 -1.23 -10.76
N ALA A 29 -3.62 -1.88 -9.59
CA ALA A 29 -2.99 -3.19 -9.44
C ALA A 29 -3.67 -4.26 -10.30
N LEU A 30 -5.01 -4.30 -10.33
CA LEU A 30 -5.77 -5.23 -11.16
C LEU A 30 -5.51 -5.00 -12.65
N ILE A 31 -5.55 -3.74 -13.10
CA ILE A 31 -5.26 -3.37 -14.49
C ILE A 31 -3.82 -3.76 -14.85
N ASN A 32 -2.84 -3.44 -14.00
CA ASN A 32 -1.44 -3.79 -14.24
C ASN A 32 -1.22 -5.30 -14.33
N ALA A 33 -1.78 -6.07 -13.38
CA ALA A 33 -1.67 -7.53 -13.41
C ALA A 33 -2.37 -8.13 -14.64
N ALA A 34 -3.53 -7.60 -15.02
CA ALA A 34 -4.24 -8.05 -16.23
C ALA A 34 -3.44 -7.74 -17.49
N ILE A 35 -2.89 -6.53 -17.65
CA ILE A 35 -2.08 -6.19 -18.84
C ILE A 35 -0.87 -7.11 -18.98
N LYS A 36 -0.21 -7.47 -17.87
CA LYS A 36 1.05 -8.23 -17.89
C LYS A 36 0.88 -9.75 -17.95
N PHE A 37 -0.12 -10.28 -17.25
CA PHE A 37 -0.19 -11.71 -16.95
C PHE A 37 -1.53 -12.33 -17.37
N TRP A 38 -2.30 -11.70 -18.26
CA TRP A 38 -3.55 -12.27 -18.74
C TRP A 38 -3.31 -13.61 -19.44
N GLY A 39 -3.95 -14.67 -18.94
CA GLY A 39 -3.73 -16.04 -19.41
C GLY A 39 -2.66 -16.82 -18.63
N GLU A 40 -1.78 -16.14 -17.89
CA GLU A 40 -0.79 -16.73 -16.98
C GLU A 40 -1.28 -16.59 -15.53
N TRP A 41 -2.32 -17.36 -15.18
CA TRP A 41 -3.09 -17.19 -13.94
C TRP A 41 -2.25 -17.29 -12.66
N GLU A 42 -1.18 -18.09 -12.65
CA GLU A 42 -0.29 -18.20 -11.49
C GLU A 42 0.46 -16.88 -11.21
N LEU A 43 1.04 -16.28 -12.24
CA LEU A 43 1.74 -14.99 -12.12
C LEU A 43 0.76 -13.84 -11.87
N PHE A 44 -0.41 -13.89 -12.49
CA PHE A 44 -1.49 -12.94 -12.24
C PHE A 44 -1.91 -12.94 -10.77
N LEU A 45 -2.18 -14.11 -10.20
CA LEU A 45 -2.55 -14.25 -8.79
C LEU A 45 -1.40 -13.86 -7.87
N THR A 46 -0.16 -14.22 -8.20
CA THR A 46 1.03 -13.83 -7.43
C THR A 46 1.19 -12.32 -7.38
N ALA A 47 1.03 -11.64 -8.52
CA ALA A 47 1.08 -10.18 -8.59
C ALA A 47 -0.02 -9.52 -7.75
N ILE A 48 -1.26 -10.01 -7.86
CA ILE A 48 -2.39 -9.50 -7.08
C ILE A 48 -2.19 -9.74 -5.58
N LEU A 49 -1.78 -10.94 -5.17
CA LEU A 49 -1.55 -11.26 -3.76
C LEU A 49 -0.44 -10.39 -3.17
N GLY A 50 0.65 -10.13 -3.91
CA GLY A 50 1.68 -9.18 -3.49
C GLY A 50 1.12 -7.77 -3.32
N HIS A 51 0.32 -7.29 -4.27
CA HIS A 51 -0.34 -5.99 -4.14
C HIS A 51 -1.30 -5.94 -2.94
N ILE A 52 -2.09 -6.99 -2.68
CA ILE A 52 -2.98 -7.04 -1.51
C ILE A 52 -2.16 -7.02 -0.22
N PHE A 53 -1.08 -7.81 -0.17
CA PHE A 53 -0.22 -7.95 0.99
C PHE A 53 0.40 -6.62 1.44
N PHE A 54 0.90 -5.81 0.50
CA PHE A 54 1.42 -4.47 0.81
C PHE A 54 0.32 -3.41 0.87
N GLY A 55 -0.70 -3.53 0.02
CA GLY A 55 -1.80 -2.57 -0.09
C GLY A 55 -2.61 -2.47 1.20
N GLN A 56 -2.85 -3.58 1.90
CA GLN A 56 -3.54 -3.56 3.20
C GLN A 56 -2.83 -2.69 4.24
N LEU A 57 -1.49 -2.62 4.21
CA LEU A 57 -0.72 -1.75 5.12
C LEU A 57 -0.92 -0.28 4.78
N ILE A 58 -0.94 0.06 3.49
CA ILE A 58 -1.21 1.42 3.03
C ILE A 58 -2.62 1.84 3.45
N VAL A 59 -3.61 0.98 3.26
CA VAL A 59 -4.99 1.22 3.69
C VAL A 59 -5.07 1.35 5.21
N ALA A 60 -4.44 0.44 5.97
CA ALA A 60 -4.41 0.53 7.43
C ALA A 60 -3.82 1.85 7.92
N PHE A 61 -2.73 2.33 7.30
CA PHE A 61 -2.16 3.64 7.59
C PHE A 61 -3.13 4.79 7.29
N LEU A 62 -3.80 4.77 6.13
CA LEU A 62 -4.76 5.81 5.72
C LEU A 62 -5.97 5.91 6.65
N TYR A 63 -6.34 4.79 7.30
CA TYR A 63 -7.49 4.69 8.21
C TYR A 63 -7.11 4.76 9.69
N ASP A 64 -5.86 5.08 10.03
CA ASP A 64 -5.31 5.05 11.40
C ASP A 64 -5.64 3.73 12.12
N LYS A 65 -5.34 2.61 11.46
CA LYS A 65 -5.42 1.27 12.03
C LYS A 65 -4.02 0.72 12.31
N ASN A 66 -3.97 -0.43 12.99
CA ASN A 66 -2.74 -1.19 13.16
C ASN A 66 -2.31 -1.77 11.83
N MET A 67 -1.01 -1.67 11.55
CA MET A 67 -0.38 -2.14 10.32
C MET A 67 0.20 -3.52 10.58
N ASN A 68 -0.61 -4.57 10.41
CA ASN A 68 -0.20 -5.94 10.68
C ASN A 68 0.18 -6.65 9.38
N VAL A 69 1.39 -7.22 9.34
CA VAL A 69 1.86 -8.07 8.26
C VAL A 69 2.59 -9.28 8.83
N GLY A 70 1.98 -10.46 8.67
CA GLY A 70 2.49 -11.70 9.24
C GLY A 70 2.62 -11.60 10.76
N GLY A 71 3.78 -11.98 11.30
CA GLY A 71 4.12 -11.86 12.73
C GLY A 71 4.70 -10.50 13.14
N GLY A 72 4.72 -9.50 12.26
CA GLY A 72 5.29 -8.17 12.52
C GLY A 72 4.39 -7.04 12.05
N GLY A 73 4.84 -5.80 12.24
CA GLY A 73 4.04 -4.63 11.90
C GLY A 73 4.39 -3.38 12.69
N ALA A 74 3.47 -2.43 12.67
CA ALA A 74 3.49 -1.29 13.60
C ALA A 74 2.07 -0.96 14.07
N ASP A 75 1.89 -0.95 15.38
CA ASP A 75 0.65 -0.60 16.05
C ASP A 75 0.46 0.91 16.14
N LEU A 76 -0.72 1.33 16.59
CA LEU A 76 -0.99 2.74 16.90
C LEU A 76 -0.12 3.25 18.07
N SER A 77 0.33 2.36 18.95
CA SER A 77 1.19 2.67 20.10
C SER A 77 2.66 2.92 19.76
N ASP A 78 3.15 2.43 18.62
CA ASP A 78 4.59 2.34 18.34
C ASP A 78 5.23 3.68 17.93
N GLY A 79 4.46 4.77 18.00
CA GLY A 79 4.91 6.12 17.67
C GLY A 79 5.00 6.39 16.17
N SER A 80 5.30 7.65 15.81
CA SER A 80 5.28 8.11 14.42
C SER A 80 6.42 7.55 13.57
N VAL A 81 7.58 7.25 14.18
CA VAL A 81 8.76 6.74 13.45
C VAL A 81 8.53 5.32 12.98
N ALA A 82 8.12 4.40 13.87
CA ALA A 82 7.86 3.01 13.51
C ALA A 82 6.74 2.89 12.47
N ARG A 83 5.64 3.64 12.67
CA ARG A 83 4.55 3.71 11.68
C ARG A 83 5.02 4.30 10.35
N GLY A 84 5.90 5.31 10.39
CA GLY A 84 6.54 5.89 9.21
C GLY A 84 7.36 4.87 8.42
N MET A 85 8.18 4.08 9.11
CA MET A 85 8.96 3.01 8.47
C MET A 85 8.06 1.93 7.85
N ALA A 86 7.01 1.50 8.57
CA ALA A 86 6.07 0.50 8.09
C ALA A 86 5.34 0.96 6.82
N ILE A 87 4.86 2.21 6.77
CA ILE A 87 4.21 2.74 5.57
C ILE A 87 5.20 2.91 4.40
N THR A 88 6.44 3.34 4.66
CA THR A 88 7.48 3.43 3.63
C THR A 88 7.78 2.06 3.03
N PHE A 89 7.96 1.04 3.86
CA PHE A 89 8.15 -0.34 3.41
C PHE A 89 6.97 -0.81 2.55
N ALA A 90 5.74 -0.56 3.00
CA ALA A 90 4.54 -0.93 2.27
C ALA A 90 4.44 -0.26 0.90
N VAL A 91 4.71 1.05 0.81
CA VAL A 91 4.68 1.80 -0.46
C VAL A 91 5.75 1.30 -1.43
N ILE A 92 6.97 1.04 -0.95
CA ILE A 92 8.05 0.49 -1.78
C ILE A 92 7.68 -0.90 -2.27
N GLY A 93 7.25 -1.80 -1.39
CA GLY A 93 6.84 -3.16 -1.76
C GLY A 93 5.70 -3.17 -2.77
N TYR A 94 4.68 -2.32 -2.55
CA TYR A 94 3.58 -2.15 -3.48
C TYR A 94 4.05 -1.64 -4.86
N GLY A 95 4.99 -0.70 -4.88
CA GLY A 95 5.63 -0.21 -6.11
C GLY A 95 6.46 -1.26 -6.84
N VAL A 96 7.21 -2.08 -6.12
CA VAL A 96 7.98 -3.20 -6.69
C VAL A 96 7.05 -4.22 -7.36
N MET A 97 5.87 -4.48 -6.80
CA MET A 97 4.89 -5.36 -7.44
C MET A 97 4.38 -4.82 -8.79
N PHE A 98 4.35 -3.50 -9.00
CA PHE A 98 4.07 -2.95 -10.34
C PHE A 98 5.19 -3.26 -11.33
N LEU A 99 6.44 -3.30 -10.88
CA LEU A 99 7.61 -3.57 -11.72
C LEU A 99 7.88 -5.07 -11.90
N PHE A 100 7.26 -5.92 -11.08
CA PHE A 100 7.34 -7.36 -11.22
C PHE A 100 6.96 -7.79 -12.64
N ASN A 101 7.82 -8.61 -13.26
CA ASN A 101 7.68 -9.07 -14.64
C ASN A 101 7.50 -10.58 -14.74
N GLY A 102 7.49 -11.33 -13.62
CA GLY A 102 7.34 -12.79 -13.62
C GLY A 102 8.54 -13.58 -14.19
N TYR A 103 9.34 -12.96 -15.06
CA TYR A 103 10.47 -13.57 -15.76
C TYR A 103 11.77 -12.87 -15.36
N PRO A 104 12.50 -13.35 -14.35
CA PRO A 104 13.76 -12.73 -13.92
C PRO A 104 14.91 -12.87 -14.95
N TRP A 105 14.74 -13.66 -16.01
CA TRP A 105 15.83 -14.05 -16.94
C TRP A 105 15.46 -14.01 -18.43
N ARG A 106 14.48 -13.20 -18.84
CA ARG A 106 14.18 -12.95 -20.26
C ARG A 106 14.34 -11.47 -20.59
#